data_AF-A0A2J9DWZ8-F1
#
_entry.id   AF-A0A2J9DWZ8-F1
#
_cell.length_a   1.000
_cell.length_b   1.000
_cell.length_c   1.000
_cell.angle_alpha   90.00
_cell.angle_beta   90.00
_cell.angle_gamma   90.00
#
_symmetry.space_group_name_H-M   'P 1'
#
loop_
_entity.id
_entity.type
_entity.pdbx_description
1 polymer ?
#
loop_
_entity_poly.entity_id
_entity_poly.type
_entity_poly.pdbx_seq_one_letter_code
_entity_poly.pdbx_strand_id
1 'polypeptide(L)'
;MKYKVMILTLLSFSLNACVTANKDNIDNATRSASYDVQAAYRNILVNAYSAKSILQNPEALGRESVETDITSPALDLTVSPNRTFQGKLALSKPYSSTTIVDGEVFKEREGLIFIDVDSFRYLGSTSSTYHTDTVNTKFYDLPNKAVIGDSGRLNEGYLEYKASSFSDELLTATCNDMWVLKAADNQNAKLCTNSKIHYTPNRVDTVQTCYTINRKGDILHHEGQSTIMRNSPDDSDLIFKSFQVN
;
A
#
# COMPACT_ATOMS: atom_id res chain seq x y z
N MET A 1 10.97 4.69 30.12
CA MET A 1 11.60 5.34 28.93
C MET A 1 10.52 6.03 28.12
N LYS A 2 10.79 7.18 27.48
CA LYS A 2 9.82 7.81 26.55
C LYS A 2 9.91 7.11 25.19
N TYR A 3 9.07 6.10 24.96
CA TYR A 3 9.00 5.41 23.68
C TYR A 3 8.49 6.37 22.61
N LYS A 4 9.38 6.82 21.72
CA LYS A 4 9.02 7.63 20.54
C LYS A 4 8.47 6.70 19.46
N VAL A 5 7.19 6.34 19.55
CA VAL A 5 6.53 5.51 18.53
C VAL A 5 6.25 6.36 17.29
N MET A 6 7.21 6.39 16.35
CA MET A 6 6.95 6.92 15.02
C MET A 6 6.16 5.89 14.22
N ILE A 7 4.83 5.90 14.42
CA ILE A 7 3.90 5.14 13.57
C ILE A 7 4.00 5.74 12.17
N LEU A 8 4.58 4.98 11.25
CA LEU A 8 4.63 5.29 9.83
C LEU A 8 3.63 4.37 9.13
N THR A 9 2.38 4.79 9.13
CA THR A 9 1.34 4.20 8.30
C THR A 9 1.63 4.55 6.84
N LEU A 10 1.84 3.51 6.04
CA LEU A 10 1.94 3.57 4.59
C LEU A 10 0.61 3.14 3.98
N LEU A 11 0.23 3.77 2.86
CA LEU A 11 -1.10 3.62 2.26
C LEU A 11 -1.41 2.15 1.93
N SER A 12 -2.50 1.61 2.49
CA SER A 12 -2.96 0.24 2.25
C SER A 12 -4.50 0.19 2.21
N PHE A 13 -5.04 -0.28 1.08
CA PHE A 13 -6.36 0.09 0.53
C PHE A 13 -7.41 -1.06 0.66
N SER A 14 -8.74 -0.85 0.94
CA SER A 14 -9.57 -1.95 1.58
C SER A 14 -11.17 -1.93 1.64
N LEU A 15 -11.97 -2.50 2.64
CA LEU A 15 -13.50 -2.72 2.85
C LEU A 15 -14.38 -3.15 1.62
N ASN A 16 -15.50 -3.92 1.75
CA ASN A 16 -15.83 -5.06 2.63
C ASN A 16 -17.03 -5.88 2.08
N ALA A 17 -16.97 -7.22 2.12
CA ALA A 17 -18.13 -8.11 2.37
C ALA A 17 -17.66 -9.57 2.58
N CYS A 18 -18.18 -10.25 3.60
CA CYS A 18 -17.81 -11.63 3.91
C CYS A 18 -18.70 -12.64 3.16
N VAL A 19 -18.09 -13.56 2.40
CA VAL A 19 -18.81 -14.73 1.84
C VAL A 19 -17.98 -16.00 2.05
N THR A 20 -18.51 -16.91 2.85
CA THR A 20 -18.00 -18.27 3.03
C THR A 20 -18.34 -19.11 1.78
N ALA A 21 -17.45 -19.13 0.79
CA ALA A 21 -17.61 -19.99 -0.38
C ALA A 21 -17.01 -21.38 -0.15
N ASN A 22 -17.78 -22.43 -0.44
CA ASN A 22 -17.36 -23.84 -0.31
C ASN A 22 -16.09 -24.13 -1.12
N LYS A 23 -15.14 -24.82 -0.49
CA LYS A 23 -13.74 -24.91 -0.95
C LYS A 23 -13.49 -25.88 -2.12
N ASP A 24 -14.45 -26.76 -2.43
CA ASP A 24 -14.19 -28.00 -3.16
C ASP A 24 -14.69 -28.02 -4.62
N ASN A 25 -15.09 -26.87 -5.20
CA ASN A 25 -15.64 -26.83 -6.56
C ASN A 25 -15.17 -25.65 -7.44
N ILE A 26 -14.11 -24.93 -7.02
CA ILE A 26 -13.60 -23.71 -7.69
C ILE A 26 -12.58 -24.04 -8.81
N ASP A 27 -12.17 -25.30 -8.94
CA ASP A 27 -10.75 -25.58 -9.17
C ASP A 27 -10.24 -25.70 -10.61
N ASN A 28 -11.11 -25.67 -11.64
CA ASN A 28 -10.67 -25.78 -13.05
C ASN A 28 -11.09 -24.61 -13.95
N ALA A 29 -12.35 -24.18 -13.92
CA ALA A 29 -12.83 -23.10 -14.78
C ALA A 29 -12.30 -21.70 -14.37
N THR A 30 -12.07 -21.49 -13.07
CA THR A 30 -11.59 -20.20 -12.55
C THR A 30 -10.07 -20.08 -12.66
N ARG A 31 -9.31 -21.18 -12.49
CA ARG A 31 -7.84 -21.21 -12.66
C ARG A 31 -7.40 -20.98 -14.11
N SER A 32 -8.24 -21.31 -15.09
CA SER A 32 -7.99 -21.07 -16.52
C SER A 32 -8.54 -19.73 -17.03
N ALA A 33 -9.24 -18.96 -16.19
CA ALA A 33 -9.71 -17.63 -16.54
C ALA A 33 -8.57 -16.61 -16.46
N SER A 34 -8.49 -15.74 -17.48
CA SER A 34 -7.48 -14.69 -17.58
C SER A 34 -8.06 -13.34 -17.20
N TYR A 35 -7.30 -12.57 -16.41
CA TYR A 35 -7.70 -11.28 -15.83
C TYR A 35 -6.72 -10.18 -16.29
N ASP A 36 -7.25 -9.00 -16.63
CA ASP A 36 -6.45 -7.85 -17.04
C ASP A 36 -5.80 -7.15 -15.84
N VAL A 37 -4.63 -7.66 -15.43
CA VAL A 37 -3.91 -7.15 -14.26
C VAL A 37 -3.22 -5.81 -14.53
N GLN A 38 -2.93 -5.48 -15.80
CA GLN A 38 -2.38 -4.16 -16.16
C GLN A 38 -3.45 -3.07 -16.08
N ALA A 39 -4.66 -3.32 -16.58
CA ALA A 39 -5.80 -2.42 -16.37
C ALA A 39 -6.10 -2.27 -14.87
N ALA A 40 -6.10 -3.37 -14.09
CA ALA A 40 -6.28 -3.31 -12.64
C ALA A 40 -5.22 -2.44 -11.94
N TYR A 41 -3.94 -2.64 -12.24
CA TYR A 41 -2.86 -1.86 -11.62
C TYR A 41 -2.90 -0.38 -12.00
N ARG A 42 -3.26 -0.07 -13.25
CA ARG A 42 -3.54 1.31 -13.67
C ARG A 42 -4.70 1.90 -12.87
N ASN A 43 -5.81 1.17 -12.73
CA ASN A 43 -6.99 1.60 -11.98
C ASN A 43 -6.66 1.88 -10.49
N ILE A 44 -5.79 1.08 -9.86
CA ILE A 44 -5.31 1.30 -8.48
C ILE A 44 -4.61 2.67 -8.36
N LEU A 45 -3.80 3.02 -9.36
CA LEU A 45 -3.00 4.25 -9.34
C LEU A 45 -3.81 5.49 -9.71
N VAL A 46 -4.76 5.40 -10.65
CA VAL A 46 -5.52 6.58 -11.12
C VAL A 46 -6.80 6.87 -10.33
N ASN A 47 -7.43 5.87 -9.69
CA ASN A 47 -8.71 6.11 -9.02
C ASN A 47 -8.58 6.85 -7.68
N ALA A 48 -9.70 7.41 -7.23
CA ALA A 48 -9.85 7.93 -5.88
C ALA A 48 -9.85 6.79 -4.86
N TYR A 49 -9.48 7.13 -3.63
CA TYR A 49 -9.23 6.18 -2.58
C TYR A 49 -9.46 6.80 -1.20
N SER A 50 -10.10 6.03 -0.31
CA SER A 50 -10.25 6.32 1.12
C SER A 50 -10.19 5.01 1.90
N ALA A 51 -9.49 4.98 3.05
CA ALA A 51 -9.51 3.86 3.99
C ALA A 51 -9.22 4.30 5.43
N LYS A 52 -9.61 3.44 6.35
CA LYS A 52 -9.31 3.47 7.77
C LYS A 52 -8.51 2.21 8.15
N SER A 53 -7.38 2.39 8.82
CA SER A 53 -6.50 1.32 9.29
C SER A 53 -6.55 1.22 10.81
N ILE A 54 -6.81 0.04 11.37
CA ILE A 54 -6.92 -0.18 12.82
C ILE A 54 -5.84 -1.17 13.29
N LEU A 55 -5.06 -0.74 14.28
CA LEU A 55 -4.16 -1.61 15.04
C LEU A 55 -4.97 -2.65 15.81
N GLN A 56 -4.70 -3.93 15.55
CA GLN A 56 -5.43 -5.05 16.16
C GLN A 56 -5.01 -5.34 17.61
N ASN A 57 -3.85 -4.80 18.03
CA ASN A 57 -3.24 -5.02 19.33
C ASN A 57 -2.66 -3.72 19.93
N PRO A 58 -3.52 -2.70 20.21
CA PRO A 58 -3.08 -1.39 20.71
C PRO A 58 -2.45 -1.47 22.12
N GLU A 59 -2.74 -2.50 22.90
CA GLU A 59 -2.15 -2.76 24.21
C GLU A 59 -0.62 -3.00 24.12
N ALA A 60 -0.11 -3.48 22.98
CA ALA A 60 1.33 -3.59 22.71
C ALA A 60 2.06 -2.23 22.62
N LEU A 61 1.31 -1.12 22.63
CA LEU A 61 1.79 0.26 22.72
C LEU A 61 1.33 0.95 24.02
N GLY A 62 0.63 0.26 24.91
CA GLY A 62 -0.02 0.84 26.08
C GLY A 62 -1.16 1.81 25.72
N ARG A 63 -1.94 1.48 24.67
CA ARG A 63 -3.03 2.29 24.12
C ARG A 63 -4.35 1.53 24.13
N GLU A 64 -5.46 2.27 24.15
CA GLU A 64 -6.81 1.71 24.01
C GLU A 64 -7.18 1.58 22.53
N SER A 65 -6.81 2.56 21.72
CA SER A 65 -7.01 2.50 20.26
C SER A 65 -5.90 3.21 19.49
N VAL A 66 -5.58 2.68 18.33
CA VAL A 66 -4.75 3.34 17.32
C VAL A 66 -5.37 3.09 15.95
N GLU A 67 -5.79 4.17 15.32
CA GLU A 67 -6.42 4.16 14.01
C GLU A 67 -5.67 5.09 13.05
N THR A 68 -5.84 4.93 11.74
CA THR A 68 -5.36 5.90 10.76
C THR A 68 -6.29 5.95 9.55
N ASP A 69 -6.91 7.10 9.35
CA ASP A 69 -7.64 7.40 8.12
C ASP A 69 -6.65 7.84 7.04
N ILE A 70 -6.90 7.47 5.78
CA ILE A 70 -6.00 7.64 4.65
C ILE A 70 -6.87 8.01 3.44
N THR A 71 -6.55 9.09 2.73
CA THR A 71 -7.27 9.48 1.52
C THR A 71 -6.33 9.88 0.40
N SER A 72 -6.74 9.66 -0.84
CA SER A 72 -6.08 10.16 -2.05
C SER A 72 -7.14 10.32 -3.14
N PRO A 73 -7.38 11.54 -3.68
CA PRO A 73 -8.36 11.74 -4.74
C PRO A 73 -7.95 11.04 -6.04
N ALA A 74 -8.86 11.01 -7.01
CA ALA A 74 -8.54 10.51 -8.34
C ALA A 74 -7.46 11.38 -9.00
N LEU A 75 -6.65 10.75 -9.85
CA LEU A 75 -5.68 11.44 -10.67
C LEU A 75 -6.41 12.18 -11.80
N ASP A 76 -6.24 13.50 -11.85
CA ASP A 76 -6.76 14.30 -12.95
C ASP A 76 -5.91 14.06 -14.22
N LEU A 77 -6.45 13.26 -15.14
CA LEU A 77 -5.83 12.94 -16.42
C LEU A 77 -5.98 14.06 -17.47
N THR A 78 -6.70 15.15 -17.16
CA THR A 78 -6.84 16.32 -18.05
C THR A 78 -5.71 17.33 -17.85
N VAL A 79 -5.05 17.30 -16.69
CA VAL A 79 -3.89 18.15 -16.39
C VAL A 79 -2.64 17.57 -17.05
N SER A 80 -2.04 18.33 -17.97
CA SER A 80 -0.75 17.98 -18.56
C SER A 80 0.33 17.79 -17.47
N PRO A 81 1.16 16.73 -17.54
CA PRO A 81 2.25 16.54 -16.60
C PRO A 81 3.15 17.77 -16.52
N ASN A 82 3.23 18.40 -15.36
CA ASN A 82 4.01 19.61 -15.12
C ASN A 82 5.05 19.46 -14.00
N ARG A 83 5.21 18.25 -13.46
CA ARG A 83 6.22 17.92 -12.45
C ARG A 83 7.23 16.95 -13.00
N THR A 84 8.46 17.08 -12.52
CA THR A 84 9.48 16.03 -12.66
C THR A 84 9.71 15.34 -11.32
N PHE A 85 9.96 14.04 -11.37
CA PHE A 85 10.36 13.22 -10.22
C PHE A 85 11.53 12.35 -10.65
N GLN A 86 12.68 12.44 -9.96
CA GLN A 86 13.92 11.75 -10.33
C GLN A 86 14.30 11.96 -11.82
N GLY A 87 14.15 13.19 -12.32
CA GLY A 87 14.44 13.57 -13.70
C GLY A 87 13.43 13.11 -14.76
N LYS A 88 12.43 12.28 -14.39
CA LYS A 88 11.35 11.85 -15.29
C LYS A 88 10.16 12.80 -15.20
N LEU A 89 9.47 13.00 -16.32
CA LEU A 89 8.17 13.67 -16.33
C LEU A 89 7.13 12.78 -15.62
N ALA A 90 6.31 13.36 -14.74
CA ALA A 90 5.39 12.61 -13.90
C ALA A 90 4.03 13.30 -13.76
N LEU A 91 2.97 12.49 -13.76
CA LEU A 91 1.69 12.85 -13.17
C LEU A 91 1.81 12.80 -11.64
N SER A 92 1.05 13.62 -10.93
CA SER A 92 1.04 13.61 -9.46
C SER A 92 -0.37 13.73 -8.90
N LYS A 93 -0.72 12.92 -7.90
CA LYS A 93 -1.92 13.11 -7.07
C LYS A 93 -1.56 13.30 -5.60
N PRO A 94 -2.29 14.12 -4.84
CA PRO A 94 -2.05 14.25 -3.41
C PRO A 94 -2.50 13.00 -2.66
N TYR A 95 -2.00 12.85 -1.44
CA TYR A 95 -2.57 11.97 -0.43
C TYR A 95 -2.46 12.62 0.93
N SER A 96 -3.34 12.22 1.84
CA SER A 96 -3.28 12.56 3.25
C SER A 96 -3.54 11.34 4.12
N SER A 97 -3.06 11.38 5.36
CA SER A 97 -3.43 10.41 6.40
C SER A 97 -3.44 11.02 7.79
N THR A 98 -4.45 10.70 8.58
CA THR A 98 -4.67 11.18 9.94
C THR A 98 -4.67 10.00 10.90
N THR A 99 -3.65 9.91 11.75
CA THR A 99 -3.53 8.90 12.81
C THR A 99 -4.21 9.40 14.08
N ILE A 100 -5.15 8.61 14.59
CA ILE A 100 -5.93 8.86 15.80
C ILE A 100 -5.45 7.86 16.87
N VAL A 101 -5.22 8.33 18.09
CA VAL A 101 -4.79 7.51 19.23
C VAL A 101 -5.68 7.85 20.41
N ASP A 102 -6.31 6.84 21.01
CA ASP A 102 -7.23 6.99 22.15
C ASP A 102 -8.34 8.05 21.91
N GLY A 103 -8.79 8.18 20.65
CA GLY A 103 -9.80 9.15 20.21
C GLY A 103 -9.28 10.55 19.83
N GLU A 104 -8.01 10.88 20.10
CA GLU A 104 -7.41 12.17 19.75
C GLU A 104 -6.57 12.10 18.46
N VAL A 105 -6.57 13.18 17.67
CA VAL A 105 -5.67 13.29 16.50
C VAL A 105 -4.23 13.41 16.99
N PHE A 106 -3.48 12.32 16.83
CA PHE A 106 -2.08 12.25 17.23
C PHE A 106 -1.15 12.83 16.16
N LYS A 107 -1.51 12.64 14.88
CA LYS A 107 -0.63 12.94 13.76
C LYS A 107 -1.40 13.08 12.45
N GLU A 108 -0.99 14.04 11.64
CA GLU A 108 -1.43 14.17 10.25
C GLU A 108 -0.21 14.07 9.33
N ARG A 109 -0.45 13.71 8.07
CA ARG A 109 0.58 13.61 7.03
C ARG A 109 -0.05 14.01 5.71
N GLU A 110 0.67 14.81 4.95
CA GLU A 110 0.34 15.10 3.54
C GLU A 110 1.52 14.77 2.63
N GLY A 111 1.24 14.61 1.34
CA GLY A 111 2.26 14.35 0.35
C GLY A 111 1.72 14.21 -1.08
N LEU A 112 2.63 13.87 -1.98
CA LEU A 112 2.33 13.60 -3.39
C LEU A 112 2.76 12.18 -3.76
N ILE A 113 1.91 11.48 -4.51
CA ILE A 113 2.24 10.24 -5.22
C ILE A 113 2.60 10.62 -6.66
N PHE A 114 3.73 10.12 -7.16
CA PHE A 114 4.22 10.37 -8.52
C PHE A 114 4.05 9.13 -9.39
N ILE A 115 3.47 9.32 -10.57
CA ILE A 115 3.10 8.27 -11.52
C ILE A 115 3.72 8.60 -12.89
N ASP A 116 4.37 7.61 -13.49
CA ASP A 116 4.95 7.68 -14.82
C ASP A 116 3.84 7.89 -15.87
N VAL A 117 4.02 8.89 -16.75
CA VAL A 117 2.99 9.34 -17.69
C VAL A 117 2.62 8.27 -18.72
N ASP A 118 3.65 7.60 -19.26
CA ASP A 118 3.48 6.69 -20.39
C ASP A 118 3.11 5.28 -19.92
N SER A 119 3.74 4.83 -18.83
CA SER A 119 3.62 3.45 -18.35
C SER A 119 2.67 3.25 -17.16
N PHE A 120 2.10 4.34 -16.61
CA PHE A 120 1.25 4.33 -15.41
C PHE A 120 1.89 3.53 -14.25
N ARG A 121 3.18 3.75 -13.99
CA ARG A 121 3.93 3.10 -12.89
C ARG A 121 4.09 4.06 -11.72
N TYR A 122 3.93 3.55 -10.49
CA TYR A 122 4.28 4.28 -9.27
C TYR A 122 5.79 4.53 -9.24
N LEU A 123 6.22 5.78 -9.46
CA LEU A 123 7.63 6.20 -9.42
C LEU A 123 8.13 6.40 -8.00
N GLY A 124 7.23 6.79 -7.09
CA GLY A 124 7.57 7.18 -5.75
C GLY A 124 6.55 8.12 -5.12
N SER A 125 6.81 8.56 -3.91
CA SER A 125 6.02 9.57 -3.22
C SER A 125 6.91 10.47 -2.39
N THR A 126 6.46 11.69 -2.13
CA THR A 126 7.09 12.61 -1.15
C THR A 126 6.13 12.89 -0.01
N SER A 127 6.64 13.43 1.10
CA SER A 127 5.82 13.90 2.21
C SER A 127 6.40 15.15 2.85
N SER A 128 5.65 16.25 2.75
CA SER A 128 6.01 17.56 3.30
C SER A 128 6.16 17.54 4.81
N THR A 129 5.36 16.74 5.52
CA THR A 129 5.30 16.73 6.99
C THR A 129 6.52 16.08 7.65
N TYR A 130 7.24 15.18 6.97
CA TYR A 130 8.31 14.36 7.57
C TYR A 130 9.60 14.23 6.74
N HIS A 131 9.71 14.92 5.60
CA HIS A 131 10.78 14.69 4.62
C HIS A 131 10.95 13.18 4.34
N THR A 132 9.84 12.54 3.98
CA THR A 132 9.77 11.10 3.73
C THR A 132 9.50 10.86 2.26
N ASP A 133 10.54 10.44 1.56
CA ASP A 133 10.54 10.26 0.12
C ASP A 133 10.76 8.78 -0.22
N THR A 134 9.80 8.18 -0.93
CA THR A 134 9.93 6.85 -1.49
C THR A 134 10.35 6.97 -2.94
N VAL A 135 11.42 6.28 -3.34
CA VAL A 135 11.98 6.34 -4.69
C VAL A 135 12.14 4.92 -5.25
N ASN A 136 11.40 4.61 -6.31
CA ASN A 136 11.56 3.36 -7.04
C ASN A 136 12.68 3.51 -8.08
N THR A 137 13.67 2.63 -7.99
CA THR A 137 14.89 2.66 -8.83
C THR A 137 14.87 1.61 -9.92
N LYS A 138 14.13 0.50 -9.73
CA LYS A 138 13.88 -0.52 -10.74
C LYS A 138 12.39 -0.79 -10.86
N PHE A 139 11.97 -1.12 -12.06
CA PHE A 139 10.58 -1.40 -12.42
C PHE A 139 10.55 -2.72 -13.19
N TYR A 140 9.54 -3.53 -12.90
CA TYR A 140 9.30 -4.79 -13.60
C TYR A 140 8.00 -4.67 -14.38
N ASP A 141 7.97 -5.28 -15.56
CA ASP A 141 6.79 -5.21 -16.43
C ASP A 141 5.70 -6.12 -15.89
N LEU A 142 4.56 -5.52 -15.53
CA LEU A 142 3.35 -6.26 -15.21
C LEU A 142 2.69 -6.72 -16.53
N PRO A 143 2.45 -8.03 -16.73
CA PRO A 143 1.87 -8.54 -17.97
C PRO A 143 0.47 -7.98 -18.15
N ASN A 144 0.03 -7.81 -19.41
CA ASN A 144 -1.31 -7.27 -19.69
C ASN A 144 -2.40 -8.15 -19.04
N LYS A 145 -2.23 -9.47 -19.06
CA LYS A 145 -3.13 -10.42 -18.41
C LYS A 145 -2.38 -11.50 -17.65
N ALA A 146 -3.02 -12.04 -16.63
CA ALA A 146 -2.53 -13.13 -15.79
C ALA A 146 -3.67 -14.12 -15.44
N VAL A 147 -3.32 -15.31 -14.97
CA VAL A 147 -4.24 -16.33 -14.43
C VAL A 147 -4.01 -16.53 -12.92
N ILE A 148 -4.97 -17.16 -12.23
CA ILE A 148 -4.85 -17.39 -10.79
C ILE A 148 -3.67 -18.33 -10.50
N GLY A 149 -2.77 -17.89 -9.63
CA GLY A 149 -1.49 -18.54 -9.34
C GLY A 149 -0.28 -17.73 -9.82
N ASP A 150 -0.45 -16.86 -10.82
CA ASP A 150 0.62 -16.02 -11.33
C ASP A 150 1.11 -15.01 -10.28
N SER A 151 2.41 -14.68 -10.33
CA SER A 151 3.05 -13.70 -9.46
C SER A 151 4.32 -13.15 -10.11
N GLY A 152 4.82 -12.02 -9.59
CA GLY A 152 6.06 -11.41 -10.05
C GLY A 152 6.51 -10.24 -9.19
N ARG A 153 7.62 -9.61 -9.57
CA ARG A 153 8.05 -8.33 -8.98
C ARG A 153 7.27 -7.17 -9.61
N LEU A 154 7.14 -6.07 -8.88
CA LEU A 154 6.59 -4.80 -9.38
C LEU A 154 7.69 -3.74 -9.48
N ASN A 155 8.39 -3.49 -8.38
CA ASN A 155 9.45 -2.51 -8.30
C ASN A 155 10.46 -2.85 -7.19
N GLU A 156 11.63 -2.24 -7.26
CA GLU A 156 12.60 -2.18 -6.18
C GLU A 156 13.02 -0.71 -5.98
N GLY A 157 13.18 -0.30 -4.73
CA GLY A 157 13.37 1.10 -4.37
C GLY A 157 13.98 1.30 -3.00
N TYR A 158 14.01 2.56 -2.58
CA TYR A 158 14.38 2.95 -1.24
C TYR A 158 13.38 3.96 -0.67
N LEU A 159 13.31 4.00 0.65
CA LEU A 159 12.56 4.97 1.44
C LEU A 159 13.58 5.78 2.23
N GLU A 160 13.68 7.08 1.95
CA GLU A 160 14.41 8.04 2.77
C GLU A 160 13.44 8.64 3.78
N TYR A 161 13.83 8.69 5.05
CA TYR A 161 13.00 9.28 6.10
C TYR A 161 13.87 9.84 7.24
N LYS A 162 13.41 10.92 7.86
CA LYS A 162 14.01 11.39 9.12
C LYS A 162 13.53 10.54 10.29
N ALA A 163 14.46 10.02 11.09
CA ALA A 163 14.17 9.14 12.24
C ALA A 163 13.29 9.80 13.32
N SER A 164 13.31 11.14 13.41
CA SER A 164 12.36 11.93 14.19
C SER A 164 12.34 13.37 13.69
N SER A 165 11.32 14.15 14.10
CA SER A 165 11.24 15.60 13.85
C SER A 165 12.33 16.45 14.52
N PHE A 166 13.28 15.82 15.24
CA PHE A 166 14.38 16.46 15.96
C PHE A 166 15.76 15.87 15.58
N SER A 167 15.86 15.11 14.50
CA SER A 167 17.13 14.60 13.97
C SER A 167 17.27 14.94 12.49
N ASP A 168 18.47 15.37 12.10
CA ASP A 168 18.86 15.53 10.70
C ASP A 168 19.44 14.24 10.10
N GLU A 169 19.48 13.15 10.87
CA GLU A 169 19.81 11.82 10.37
C GLU A 169 18.72 11.33 9.40
N LEU A 170 19.07 11.34 8.11
CA LEU A 170 18.34 10.66 7.05
C LEU A 170 18.66 9.17 7.13
N LEU A 171 17.66 8.37 7.45
CA LEU A 171 17.73 6.92 7.38
C LEU A 171 17.19 6.44 6.04
N THR A 172 17.80 5.38 5.53
CA THR A 172 17.35 4.68 4.32
C THR A 172 16.84 3.29 4.66
N ALA A 173 15.73 2.92 4.05
CA ALA A 173 15.20 1.56 4.07
C ALA A 173 15.06 1.05 2.63
N THR A 174 15.28 -0.25 2.40
CA THR A 174 15.09 -0.84 1.07
C THR A 174 13.67 -1.36 0.91
N CYS A 175 13.05 -1.07 -0.23
CA CYS A 175 11.68 -1.47 -0.56
C CYS A 175 11.70 -2.49 -1.70
N ASN A 176 10.99 -3.60 -1.52
CA ASN A 176 10.84 -4.64 -2.54
C ASN A 176 9.35 -4.96 -2.69
N ASP A 177 8.77 -4.65 -3.85
CA ASP A 177 7.36 -4.85 -4.14
C ASP A 177 7.14 -6.03 -5.09
N MET A 178 6.19 -6.89 -4.75
CA MET A 178 5.74 -8.02 -5.56
C MET A 178 4.23 -8.00 -5.76
N TRP A 179 3.74 -8.71 -6.78
CA TRP A 179 2.33 -8.96 -7.01
C TRP A 179 2.04 -10.47 -7.06
N VAL A 180 0.81 -10.87 -6.75
CA VAL A 180 0.28 -12.22 -6.91
C VAL A 180 -1.22 -12.18 -7.21
N LEU A 181 -1.69 -13.03 -8.12
CA LEU A 181 -3.11 -13.17 -8.44
C LEU A 181 -3.69 -14.43 -7.77
N LYS A 182 -4.59 -14.24 -6.81
CA LYS A 182 -5.28 -15.31 -6.07
C LYS A 182 -6.74 -15.43 -6.53
N ALA A 183 -7.42 -16.53 -6.21
CA ALA A 183 -8.87 -16.59 -6.37
C ALA A 183 -9.57 -15.64 -5.37
N ALA A 184 -10.63 -14.95 -5.80
CA ALA A 184 -11.57 -14.28 -4.90
C ALA A 184 -12.85 -15.12 -4.77
N ASP A 185 -13.46 -15.44 -5.90
CA ASP A 185 -14.69 -16.23 -6.03
C ASP A 185 -14.71 -16.95 -7.40
N ASN A 186 -15.88 -17.40 -7.87
CA ASN A 186 -16.03 -18.14 -9.12
C ASN A 186 -15.85 -17.28 -10.40
N GLN A 187 -15.84 -15.96 -10.29
CA GLN A 187 -15.81 -15.01 -11.41
C GLN A 187 -14.68 -13.97 -11.31
N ASN A 188 -14.20 -13.70 -10.08
CA ASN A 188 -13.25 -12.64 -9.75
C ASN A 188 -11.95 -13.20 -9.14
N ALA A 189 -10.87 -12.41 -9.27
CA ALA A 189 -9.56 -12.70 -8.68
C ALA A 189 -9.17 -11.61 -7.67
N LYS A 190 -8.30 -11.95 -6.70
CA LYS A 190 -7.63 -10.97 -5.82
C LYS A 190 -6.22 -10.69 -6.34
N LEU A 191 -6.00 -9.51 -6.91
CA LEU A 191 -4.66 -9.00 -7.25
C LEU A 191 -4.04 -8.42 -5.97
N CYS A 192 -3.06 -9.10 -5.39
CA CYS A 192 -2.40 -8.67 -4.17
C CYS A 192 -1.01 -8.11 -4.44
N THR A 193 -0.76 -6.87 -4.03
CA THR A 193 0.59 -6.31 -3.88
C THR A 193 1.17 -6.68 -2.51
N ASN A 194 2.48 -6.89 -2.45
CA ASN A 194 3.23 -7.21 -1.23
C ASN A 194 4.51 -6.38 -1.22
N SER A 195 4.57 -5.39 -0.33
CA SER A 195 5.76 -4.57 -0.09
C SER A 195 6.51 -5.09 1.12
N LYS A 196 7.81 -5.33 0.98
CA LYS A 196 8.70 -5.62 2.11
C LYS A 196 9.72 -4.49 2.26
N ILE A 197 9.72 -3.85 3.43
CA ILE A 197 10.54 -2.68 3.73
C ILE A 197 11.53 -3.05 4.82
N HIS A 198 12.83 -3.01 4.51
CA HIS A 198 13.90 -3.32 5.46
C HIS A 198 14.57 -2.03 5.94
N TYR A 199 14.35 -1.68 7.20
CA TYR A 199 14.93 -0.52 7.87
C TYR A 199 16.19 -0.93 8.64
N THR A 200 17.31 -0.29 8.33
CA THR A 200 18.55 -0.44 9.09
C THR A 200 18.40 0.24 10.46
N PRO A 201 18.79 -0.39 11.60
CA PRO A 201 19.42 -1.70 11.68
C PRO A 201 18.47 -2.91 11.69
N ASN A 202 17.27 -2.82 12.30
CA ASN A 202 16.55 -4.02 12.80
C ASN A 202 15.00 -3.97 12.73
N ARG A 203 14.39 -3.28 11.74
CA ARG A 203 12.92 -3.27 11.56
C ARG A 203 12.53 -3.77 10.17
N VAL A 204 11.47 -4.57 10.10
CA VAL A 204 10.91 -5.07 8.84
C VAL A 204 9.41 -4.82 8.81
N ASP A 205 8.96 -3.95 7.92
CA ASP A 205 7.53 -3.82 7.64
C ASP A 205 7.17 -4.71 6.45
N THR A 206 6.03 -5.40 6.57
CA THR A 206 5.41 -6.12 5.45
C THR A 206 4.00 -5.57 5.25
N VAL A 207 3.72 -5.05 4.06
CA VAL A 207 2.40 -4.52 3.69
C VAL A 207 1.83 -5.38 2.57
N GLN A 208 0.67 -6.00 2.79
CA GLN A 208 -0.11 -6.68 1.75
C GLN A 208 -1.38 -5.87 1.48
N THR A 209 -1.66 -5.59 0.21
CA THR A 209 -2.92 -4.98 -0.23
C THR A 209 -3.50 -5.80 -1.38
N CYS A 210 -4.73 -6.28 -1.26
CA CYS A 210 -5.40 -7.15 -2.22
C CYS A 210 -6.64 -6.48 -2.80
N TYR A 211 -6.75 -6.46 -4.13
CA TYR A 211 -7.87 -5.87 -4.86
C TYR A 211 -8.67 -6.98 -5.54
N THR A 212 -9.97 -7.08 -5.24
CA THR A 212 -10.88 -7.96 -5.95
C THR A 212 -11.20 -7.34 -7.30
N ILE A 213 -10.83 -8.02 -8.38
CA ILE A 213 -10.95 -7.55 -9.75
C ILE A 213 -11.79 -8.50 -10.59
N ASN A 214 -12.58 -7.94 -11.51
CA ASN A 214 -13.20 -8.72 -12.57
C ASN A 214 -12.17 -9.01 -13.69
N ARG A 215 -12.58 -9.78 -14.71
CA ARG A 215 -11.70 -10.16 -15.84
C ARG A 215 -11.19 -8.98 -16.69
N LYS A 216 -11.82 -7.81 -16.62
CA LYS A 216 -11.41 -6.58 -17.32
C LYS A 216 -10.44 -5.71 -16.51
N GLY A 217 -10.14 -6.09 -15.27
CA GLY A 217 -9.34 -5.27 -14.36
C GLY A 217 -10.12 -4.14 -13.68
N ASP A 218 -11.46 -4.15 -13.73
CA ASP A 218 -12.26 -3.23 -12.93
C ASP A 218 -12.14 -3.65 -11.45
N ILE A 219 -11.82 -2.69 -10.58
CA ILE A 219 -11.74 -2.91 -9.13
C ILE A 219 -13.15 -2.93 -8.55
N LEU A 220 -13.54 -4.05 -7.95
CA LEU A 220 -14.86 -4.22 -7.34
C LEU A 220 -14.85 -3.92 -5.84
N HIS A 221 -13.75 -4.26 -5.18
CA HIS A 221 -13.57 -4.27 -3.73
C HIS A 221 -12.08 -4.44 -3.43
N HIS A 222 -11.62 -4.16 -2.21
CA HIS A 222 -10.25 -4.41 -1.79
C HIS A 222 -10.10 -4.69 -0.28
N GLU A 223 -8.93 -5.17 0.15
CA GLU A 223 -8.57 -5.45 1.55
C GLU A 223 -7.06 -5.22 1.78
N GLY A 224 -6.64 -4.87 3.00
CA GLY A 224 -5.25 -4.51 3.28
C GLY A 224 -4.82 -4.86 4.69
N GLN A 225 -3.58 -5.31 4.84
CA GLN A 225 -2.95 -5.59 6.13
C GLN A 225 -1.50 -5.13 6.10
N SER A 226 -1.07 -4.42 7.14
CA SER A 226 0.33 -4.11 7.41
C SER A 226 0.75 -4.80 8.70
N THR A 227 1.86 -5.53 8.66
CA THR A 227 2.51 -6.10 9.84
C THR A 227 3.88 -5.43 9.99
N ILE A 228 4.07 -4.75 11.11
CA ILE A 228 5.36 -4.17 11.51
C ILE A 228 6.05 -5.18 12.43
N MET A 229 7.04 -5.90 11.90
CA MET A 229 7.84 -6.84 12.67
C MET A 229 9.00 -6.10 13.35
N ARG A 230 9.11 -6.29 14.67
CA ARG A 230 10.15 -5.69 15.50
C ARG A 230 11.08 -6.81 15.97
N ASN A 231 12.36 -6.77 15.58
CA ASN A 231 13.32 -7.85 15.86
C ASN A 231 13.79 -7.90 17.34
N SER A 232 13.04 -7.34 18.29
CA SER A 232 13.28 -7.54 19.73
C SER A 232 12.45 -8.72 20.20
N PRO A 233 13.02 -9.73 20.89
CA PRO A 233 12.26 -10.88 21.40
C PRO A 233 11.09 -10.51 22.33
N ASP A 234 11.17 -9.33 22.94
CA ASP A 234 10.20 -8.81 23.89
C ASP A 234 9.13 -7.88 23.25
N ASP A 235 9.31 -7.48 21.98
CA ASP A 235 8.35 -6.61 21.28
C ASP A 235 7.33 -7.46 20.51
N SER A 236 6.04 -7.28 20.79
CA SER A 236 5.00 -7.83 19.92
C SER A 236 4.93 -7.11 18.58
N ASP A 237 4.78 -7.89 17.49
CA ASP A 237 4.45 -7.39 16.16
C ASP A 237 3.22 -6.48 16.21
N LEU A 238 3.22 -5.37 15.47
CA LEU A 238 2.06 -4.50 15.36
C LEU A 238 1.30 -4.86 14.07
N ILE A 239 0.05 -5.27 14.20
CA ILE A 239 -0.78 -5.70 13.06
C ILE A 239 -1.86 -4.65 12.82
N PHE A 240 -1.73 -3.91 11.73
CA PHE A 240 -2.76 -3.01 11.23
C PHE A 240 -3.60 -3.72 10.18
N LYS A 241 -4.92 -3.72 10.34
CA LYS A 241 -5.86 -4.09 9.28
C LYS A 241 -6.52 -2.84 8.74
N SER A 242 -6.41 -2.64 7.43
CA SER A 242 -7.05 -1.55 6.72
C SER A 242 -8.40 -1.99 6.17
N PHE A 243 -9.35 -1.06 6.11
CA PHE A 243 -10.62 -1.19 5.40
C PHE A 243 -11.08 0.15 4.77
N GLN A 244 -11.80 0.19 3.62
CA GLN A 244 -12.19 1.43 2.90
C GLN A 244 -12.97 2.36 3.81
N VAL A 245 -13.18 3.58 3.33
CA VAL A 245 -14.41 4.30 3.66
C VAL A 245 -15.13 4.59 2.35
N ASN A 246 -16.41 4.21 2.27
CA ASN A 246 -17.31 4.52 1.16
C ASN A 246 -17.98 5.88 1.40
#